data_AF-A0A7T5E084-F1
#
_entry.id   AF-A0A7T5E084-F1
#
_cell.length_a   1.000
_cell.length_b   1.000
_cell.length_c   1.000
_cell.angle_alpha   90.00
_cell.angle_beta   90.00
_cell.angle_gamma   90.00
#
_symmetry.space_group_name_H-M   'P 1'
#
loop_
_entity.id
_entity.type
_entity.pdbx_description
1 polymer ?
#
loop_
_entity_poly.entity_id
_entity_poly.type
_entity_poly.pdbx_seq_one_letter_code
_entity_poly.pdbx_strand_id
1 'polypeptide(L)'
;MVQDVRYVTDELGERVAVLLDLATYQRLMATHNDPELLTGLNHEELVVLAESALSIDAQSQLHNLLSQNAEGELVAEDLATLNQLLARVDDLNLLKARARYTLQQLNSAGSIAS
;
A
#
# COMPACT_ATOMS: atom_id res chain seq x y z
N MET A 1 -4.24 -19.96 22.42
CA MET A 1 -5.57 -20.43 22.85
C MET A 1 -6.29 -20.93 21.62
N VAL A 2 -6.92 -22.11 21.72
CA VAL A 2 -7.37 -22.95 20.60
C VAL A 2 -8.43 -22.22 19.77
N GLN A 3 -8.14 -21.93 18.50
CA GLN A 3 -9.17 -21.54 17.55
C GLN A 3 -9.87 -22.82 17.10
N ASP A 4 -11.08 -23.07 17.62
CA ASP A 4 -11.95 -24.15 17.15
C ASP A 4 -12.47 -23.80 15.75
N VAL A 5 -11.63 -24.00 14.73
CA VAL A 5 -12.04 -23.86 13.34
C VAL A 5 -13.02 -24.99 13.04
N ARG A 6 -14.32 -24.66 12.95
CA ARG A 6 -15.37 -25.62 12.60
C ARG A 6 -15.55 -25.64 11.09
N TYR A 7 -15.77 -26.81 10.53
CA TYR A 7 -15.94 -27.00 9.11
C TYR A 7 -17.35 -27.50 8.83
N VAL A 8 -17.96 -26.99 7.77
CA VAL A 8 -19.18 -27.54 7.21
C VAL A 8 -18.77 -28.53 6.14
N THR A 9 -19.20 -29.78 6.29
CA THR A 9 -19.01 -30.85 5.31
C THR A 9 -20.30 -31.12 4.56
N ASP A 10 -20.18 -31.41 3.27
CA ASP A 10 -21.28 -31.89 2.43
C ASP A 10 -21.64 -33.36 2.78
N GLU A 11 -22.71 -33.89 2.20
CA GLU A 11 -23.20 -35.26 2.40
C GLU A 11 -22.14 -36.34 2.05
N LEU A 12 -21.14 -35.97 1.24
CA LEU A 12 -19.98 -36.80 0.86
C LEU A 12 -18.80 -36.70 1.84
N GLY A 13 -18.89 -35.87 2.89
CA GLY A 13 -17.80 -35.63 3.84
C GLY A 13 -16.73 -34.64 3.34
N GLU A 14 -16.91 -34.06 2.17
CA GLU A 14 -16.06 -33.01 1.59
C GLU A 14 -16.26 -31.69 2.36
N ARG A 15 -15.18 -31.01 2.74
CA ARG A 15 -15.22 -29.74 3.49
C ARG A 15 -15.56 -28.60 2.52
N VAL A 16 -16.77 -28.06 2.64
CA VAL A 16 -17.29 -27.03 1.71
C VAL A 16 -17.27 -25.62 2.30
N ALA A 17 -17.23 -25.46 3.63
CA ALA A 17 -17.11 -24.16 4.25
C ALA A 17 -16.43 -24.20 5.62
N VAL A 18 -16.02 -23.02 6.11
CA VAL A 18 -15.48 -22.82 7.45
C VAL A 18 -16.44 -21.94 8.24
N LEU A 19 -16.79 -22.38 9.45
CA LEU A 19 -17.57 -21.61 10.40
C LEU A 19 -16.61 -20.76 11.24
N LEU A 20 -16.73 -19.45 11.11
CA LEU A 20 -16.01 -18.47 11.93
C LEU A 20 -16.98 -17.90 12.95
N ASP A 21 -16.50 -17.64 14.17
CA ASP A 21 -17.26 -16.84 15.11
C ASP A 21 -17.39 -15.39 14.58
N LEU A 22 -18.44 -14.71 15.02
CA LEU A 22 -18.77 -13.37 14.52
C LEU A 22 -17.64 -12.36 14.77
N ALA A 23 -16.93 -12.46 15.90
CA ALA A 23 -15.84 -11.54 16.24
C ALA A 23 -14.63 -11.76 15.32
N THR A 24 -14.29 -13.01 15.01
CA THR A 24 -13.25 -13.37 14.04
C THR A 24 -13.64 -12.95 12.63
N TYR A 25 -14.88 -13.18 12.21
CA TYR A 25 -15.38 -12.72 10.91
C TYR A 25 -15.32 -11.19 10.79
N GLN A 26 -15.80 -10.45 11.80
CA GLN A 26 -15.75 -8.99 11.81
C GLN A 26 -14.32 -8.46 11.75
N ARG A 27 -13.36 -9.09 12.46
CA ARG A 27 -11.95 -8.72 12.39
C ARG A 27 -11.37 -8.97 11.00
N LEU A 28 -11.69 -10.10 10.38
CA LEU A 28 -11.24 -10.44 9.03
C LEU A 28 -11.83 -9.48 7.98
N MET A 29 -13.11 -9.14 8.10
CA MET A 29 -13.79 -8.16 7.25
C MET A 29 -13.26 -6.73 7.46
N ALA A 30 -12.89 -6.36 8.69
CA ALA A 30 -12.29 -5.06 8.98
C ALA A 30 -10.94 -4.90 8.28
N THR A 31 -10.09 -5.92 8.30
CA THR A 31 -8.84 -5.93 7.52
C THR A 31 -9.11 -5.88 6.02
N HIS A 32 -10.20 -6.46 5.55
CA HIS A 32 -10.58 -6.42 4.14
C HIS A 32 -11.16 -5.06 3.68
N ASN A 33 -11.52 -4.19 4.62
CA ASN A 33 -12.22 -2.92 4.37
C ASN A 33 -11.37 -1.70 4.72
N ASP A 34 -10.07 -1.89 4.96
CA ASP A 34 -9.13 -0.79 5.19
C ASP A 34 -8.81 -0.11 3.85
N PRO A 35 -9.23 1.15 3.64
CA PRO A 35 -9.03 1.86 2.38
C PRO A 35 -7.56 2.16 2.11
N GLU A 36 -6.68 2.09 3.11
CA GLU A 36 -5.24 2.32 2.94
C GLU A 36 -4.54 1.09 2.35
N LEU A 37 -5.12 -0.10 2.48
CA LEU A 37 -4.58 -1.31 1.87
C LEU A 37 -4.68 -1.28 0.35
N LEU A 38 -3.58 -1.67 -0.30
CA LEU A 38 -3.52 -1.80 -1.75
C LEU A 38 -3.99 -3.20 -2.17
N THR A 39 -5.31 -3.42 -2.04
CA THR A 39 -5.94 -4.69 -2.42
C THR A 39 -5.84 -4.91 -3.93
N GLY A 40 -5.23 -6.02 -4.35
CA GLY A 40 -5.07 -6.38 -5.77
C GLY A 40 -3.61 -6.40 -6.27
N LEU A 41 -2.66 -6.00 -5.43
CA LEU A 41 -1.23 -6.19 -5.70
C LEU A 41 -0.69 -7.41 -4.95
N ASN A 42 0.16 -8.18 -5.62
CA ASN A 42 0.89 -9.27 -4.99
C ASN A 42 2.11 -8.74 -4.21
N HIS A 43 2.76 -9.63 -3.45
CA HIS A 43 3.90 -9.26 -2.60
C HIS A 43 5.05 -8.60 -3.38
N GLU A 44 5.42 -9.14 -4.55
CA GLU A 44 6.52 -8.62 -5.36
C GLU A 44 6.18 -7.24 -5.95
N GLU A 45 4.95 -7.07 -6.43
CA GLU A 45 4.44 -5.78 -6.92
C GLU A 45 4.45 -4.71 -5.82
N LEU A 46 4.07 -5.07 -4.59
CA LEU A 46 4.12 -4.17 -3.44
C LEU A 46 5.55 -3.78 -3.05
N VAL A 47 6.52 -4.70 -3.15
CA VAL A 47 7.93 -4.40 -2.89
C VAL A 47 8.45 -3.42 -3.94
N VAL A 48 8.23 -3.69 -5.22
CA VAL A 48 8.61 -2.79 -6.32
C VAL A 48 8.00 -1.40 -6.12
N LEU A 49 6.72 -1.34 -5.73
CA LEU A 49 6.04 -0.07 -5.46
C LEU A 49 6.63 0.66 -4.26
N ALA A 50 6.94 -0.04 -3.16
CA ALA A 50 7.53 0.51 -1.94
C ALA A 50 8.94 1.08 -2.14
N GLU A 51 9.66 0.62 -3.17
CA GLU A 51 11.00 1.07 -3.52
C GLU A 51 11.02 2.07 -4.69
N SER A 52 9.89 2.28 -5.35
CA SER A 52 9.77 3.17 -6.51
C SER A 52 10.25 4.60 -6.24
N ALA A 53 10.68 5.28 -7.30
CA ALA A 53 11.15 6.66 -7.29
C ALA A 53 10.57 7.40 -8.50
N LEU A 54 10.63 8.74 -8.51
CA LEU A 54 10.37 9.50 -9.73
C LEU A 54 11.32 9.06 -10.85
N SER A 55 10.89 9.22 -12.10
CA SER A 55 11.77 9.06 -13.26
C SER A 55 12.98 10.00 -13.16
N ILE A 56 14.12 9.57 -13.70
CA ILE A 56 15.38 10.34 -13.71
C ILE A 56 15.16 11.76 -14.25
N ASP A 57 14.44 11.91 -15.37
CA ASP A 57 14.15 13.21 -15.97
C ASP A 57 13.41 14.15 -15.01
N ALA A 58 12.38 13.64 -14.32
CA ALA A 58 11.62 14.40 -13.35
C ALA A 58 12.43 14.76 -12.09
N GLN A 59 13.37 13.89 -11.67
CA GLN A 59 14.29 14.21 -10.59
C GLN A 59 15.28 15.32 -10.99
N SER A 60 15.83 15.25 -12.20
CA SER A 60 16.72 16.28 -12.75
C SER A 60 15.98 17.63 -12.91
N GLN A 61 14.75 17.60 -13.41
CA GLN A 61 13.92 18.80 -13.53
C GLN A 61 13.61 19.41 -12.15
N LEU A 62 13.23 18.59 -11.17
CA LEU A 62 12.99 19.04 -9.80
C LEU A 62 14.26 19.65 -9.18
N HIS A 63 15.42 19.03 -9.39
CA HIS A 63 16.70 19.55 -8.90
C HIS A 63 17.02 20.93 -9.48
N ASN A 64 16.87 21.11 -10.80
CA ASN A 64 17.12 22.39 -11.46
C ASN A 64 16.18 23.49 -10.97
N LEU A 65 14.88 23.19 -10.85
CA LEU A 65 13.88 24.14 -10.36
C LEU A 65 14.11 24.51 -8.89
N LEU A 66 14.54 23.57 -8.05
CA LEU A 66 14.91 23.86 -6.66
C LEU A 66 16.16 24.76 -6.58
N SER A 67 17.15 24.55 -7.45
CA SER A 67 18.35 25.41 -7.52
C SER A 67 17.98 26.83 -7.92
N GLN A 68 17.19 26.99 -8.98
CA GLN A 68 16.72 28.30 -9.45
C GLN A 68 15.82 29.00 -8.43
N ASN A 69 15.02 28.25 -7.66
CA ASN A 69 14.20 28.80 -6.59
C ASN A 69 15.07 29.34 -5.45
N ALA A 70 16.13 28.62 -5.06
CA ALA A 70 17.06 29.05 -4.03
C ALA A 70 17.85 30.31 -4.44
N GLU A 71 18.12 30.49 -5.72
CA GLU A 71 18.78 31.66 -6.30
C GLU A 71 17.81 32.84 -6.53
N GLY A 72 16.50 32.62 -6.37
CA GLY A 72 15.47 33.64 -6.57
C GLY A 72 15.19 33.97 -8.05
N GLU A 73 15.65 33.13 -8.97
CA GLU A 73 15.55 33.32 -10.42
C GLU A 73 14.32 32.62 -11.04
N LEU A 74 13.49 31.98 -10.19
CA LEU A 74 12.38 31.17 -10.66
C LEU A 74 11.23 32.04 -11.19
N VAL A 75 10.86 31.81 -12.45
CA VAL A 75 9.72 32.49 -13.09
C VAL A 75 8.41 31.84 -12.64
N ALA A 76 7.29 32.55 -12.70
CA ALA A 76 5.99 32.07 -12.20
C ALA A 76 5.53 30.73 -12.80
N GLU A 77 5.84 30.46 -14.06
CA GLU A 77 5.51 29.20 -14.75
C GLU A 77 6.36 28.02 -14.23
N ASP A 78 7.65 28.28 -13.95
CA ASP A 78 8.57 27.33 -13.35
C ASP A 78 8.19 27.01 -11.89
N LEU A 79 7.62 27.98 -11.18
CA LEU A 79 7.09 27.79 -9.82
C LEU A 79 5.86 26.88 -9.79
N ALA A 80 4.97 27.01 -10.77
CA ALA A 80 3.84 26.09 -10.91
C ALA A 80 4.31 24.66 -11.20
N THR A 81 5.31 24.51 -12.07
CA THR A 81 5.92 23.22 -12.40
C THR A 81 6.63 22.59 -11.20
N LEU A 82 7.35 23.39 -10.41
CA LEU A 82 7.99 22.96 -9.16
C LEU A 82 6.95 22.41 -8.17
N ASN A 83 5.85 23.14 -7.95
CA ASN A 83 4.78 22.70 -7.05
C ASN A 83 4.14 21.38 -7.51
N GLN A 84 3.94 21.19 -8.82
CA GLN A 84 3.41 19.94 -9.35
C GLN A 84 4.36 18.77 -9.13
N LEU A 85 5.67 18.98 -9.32
CA LEU A 85 6.68 17.94 -9.07
C LEU A 85 6.75 17.59 -7.59
N LEU A 86 6.65 18.57 -6.69
CA LEU A 86 6.59 18.33 -5.24
C LEU A 86 5.33 17.56 -4.83
N ALA A 87 4.16 17.94 -5.34
CA ALA A 87 2.93 17.18 -5.09
C ALA A 87 3.05 15.72 -5.56
N ARG A 88 3.70 15.49 -6.71
CA ARG A 88 3.95 14.14 -7.23
C ARG A 88 4.92 13.33 -6.36
N VAL A 89 5.91 13.98 -5.72
CA VAL A 89 6.77 13.35 -4.72
C VAL A 89 5.95 12.94 -3.50
N ASP A 90 5.06 13.81 -3.02
CA ASP A 90 4.20 13.53 -1.87
C ASP A 90 3.25 12.36 -2.14
N ASP A 91 2.59 12.35 -3.31
CA ASP A 91 1.73 11.25 -3.75
C ASP A 91 2.49 9.93 -3.82
N LEU A 92 3.71 9.96 -4.35
CA LEU A 92 4.57 8.78 -4.40
C LEU A 92 4.95 8.30 -2.99
N ASN A 93 5.29 9.20 -2.09
CA ASN A 93 5.64 8.86 -0.71
C ASN A 93 4.46 8.25 0.05
N LEU A 94 3.25 8.79 -0.14
CA LEU A 94 2.02 8.22 0.39
C LEU A 94 1.79 6.81 -0.16
N LEU A 95 1.97 6.61 -1.47
CA LEU A 95 1.78 5.31 -2.10
C LEU A 95 2.82 4.28 -1.60
N LYS A 96 4.07 4.70 -1.43
CA LYS A 96 5.14 3.87 -0.83
C LYS A 96 4.82 3.49 0.62
N ALA A 97 4.30 4.43 1.41
CA ALA A 97 3.88 4.17 2.78
C ALA A 97 2.76 3.13 2.83
N ARG A 98 1.73 3.27 1.97
CA ARG A 98 0.63 2.30 1.83
C ARG A 98 1.11 0.93 1.37
N ALA A 99 2.07 0.87 0.44
CA ALA A 99 2.66 -0.39 0.00
C ALA A 99 3.39 -1.11 1.16
N ARG A 100 4.22 -0.39 1.92
CA ARG A 100 4.91 -0.94 3.11
C ARG A 100 3.94 -1.38 4.19
N TYR A 101 2.91 -0.59 4.45
CA TYR A 101 1.85 -0.93 5.38
C TYR A 101 1.13 -2.22 4.96
N THR A 102 0.77 -2.32 3.68
CA THR A 102 0.13 -3.52 3.12
C THR A 102 1.03 -4.75 3.27
N LEU A 103 2.34 -4.63 3.00
CA LEU A 103 3.32 -5.71 3.22
C LEU A 103 3.38 -6.15 4.69
N GLN A 104 3.40 -5.19 5.63
CA GLN A 104 3.42 -5.48 7.06
C GLN A 104 2.16 -6.24 7.51
N GLN A 105 1.00 -5.86 6.99
CA GLN A 105 -0.28 -6.51 7.29
C GLN A 105 -0.35 -7.92 6.70
N LEU A 106 0.15 -8.13 5.48
CA LEU A 106 0.24 -9.47 4.87
C LEU A 106 1.17 -10.41 5.67
N ASN A 107 2.33 -9.91 6.10
CA ASN A 107 3.27 -10.68 6.91
C ASN A 107 2.69 -11.03 8.29
N SER A 108 1.95 -10.10 8.88
CA SER A 108 1.28 -10.29 10.16
C SER A 108 0.11 -11.28 10.05
N ALA A 109 -0.64 -11.27 8.95
CA ALA A 109 -1.68 -12.25 8.66
C ALA A 109 -1.12 -13.66 8.43
N GLY A 110 0.01 -13.79 7.71
CA GLY A 110 0.69 -15.08 7.50
C GLY A 110 1.24 -15.70 8.80
N SER A 111 1.67 -14.87 9.75
CA SER A 111 2.14 -15.32 11.07
C SER A 111 1.03 -15.81 12.00
N ILE A 112 -0.25 -15.54 11.70
CA ILE A 112 -1.39 -16.04 12.49
C ILE A 112 -1.90 -17.38 11.93
N ALA A 113 -1.53 -17.72 10.69
CA ALA A 113 -1.92 -18.95 9.99
C ALA A 113 -0.88 -20.08 10.08
N SER A 114 0.23 -19.86 10.79
CA SER A 114 1.32 -20.83 11.05
C SER A 114 1.30 -21.26 12.53
#